data_AF-A0AAD9QKL8-F1
#
_entry.id   AF-A0AAD9QKL8-F1
#
_cell.length_a   1.000
_cell.length_b   1.000
_cell.length_c   1.000
_cell.angle_alpha   90.00
_cell.angle_beta   90.00
_cell.angle_gamma   90.00
#
_symmetry.space_group_name_H-M   'P 1'
#
loop_
_entity.id
_entity.type
_entity.pdbx_description
1 polymer ?
#
loop_
_entity_poly.entity_id
_entity_poly.type
_entity_poly.pdbx_seq_one_letter_code
_entity_poly.pdbx_strand_id
1 'polypeptide(L)'
;MAGCGVRSRVLWRFVGGISKFNEIISYHGRSCLHTKIIKSIEELEHLYDERKRFIHESASHALVDEQAIFANNELGMRHIDVYGFDYDYTLASYTDAMHFLIYDLAVKELINTYGYPQGIEDDMKYDPDFAIRGLHFDTCNGLLLKVDAYHNIMLGSVYRGLQPVPNEEVFRIYEGTHLAITKINPSNFVNGSRRTMHHMIDLFSYPEMVLLSNVIEFFQHNEIPYDPEYLFRDCQQAVQNVHRSGKLYQTVTNDIDTYLKRSPLLGELLQSLASSGKMLFLITNSGFEFV
;
A
#
# COMPACT_ATOMS: atom_id res chain seq x y z
N MET A 1 9.55 26.94 7.20
CA MET A 1 9.12 26.22 8.41
C MET A 1 7.65 25.86 8.26
N ALA A 2 7.39 24.66 7.75
CA ALA A 2 6.15 23.91 7.86
C ALA A 2 6.64 22.47 7.75
N GLY A 3 6.61 21.74 8.86
CA GLY A 3 7.13 20.39 8.94
C GLY A 3 6.34 19.50 7.99
N CYS A 4 7.03 18.93 7.00
CA CYS A 4 6.66 17.60 6.57
C CYS A 4 6.73 16.76 7.85
N GLY A 5 5.57 16.26 8.29
CA GLY A 5 5.59 15.09 9.11
C GLY A 5 5.60 13.94 8.13
N VAL A 6 6.75 13.33 7.87
CA VAL A 6 6.75 11.88 7.65
C VAL A 6 6.22 11.27 8.94
N ARG A 7 4.90 11.25 9.09
CA ARG A 7 4.27 10.35 10.04
C ARG A 7 4.69 8.98 9.55
N SER A 8 5.66 8.39 10.24
CA SER A 8 5.84 6.95 10.30
C SER A 8 4.54 6.35 10.84
N ARG A 9 3.48 6.30 10.00
CA ARG A 9 2.25 5.56 10.28
C ARG A 9 2.52 4.08 10.01
N VAL A 10 3.55 3.55 10.66
CA VAL A 10 3.72 2.11 10.84
C VAL A 10 2.85 1.76 12.02
N LEU A 11 1.58 1.47 11.77
CA LEU A 11 0.74 0.58 12.58
C LEU A 11 -0.60 0.44 11.87
N TRP A 12 -0.65 -0.46 10.89
CA TRP A 12 -1.74 -1.43 10.93
C TRP A 12 -1.75 -1.94 12.37
N ARG A 13 -2.78 -1.56 13.13
CA ARG A 13 -2.82 -1.82 14.56
C ARG A 13 -2.68 -3.34 14.74
N PHE A 14 -1.53 -3.78 15.25
CA PHE A 14 -1.38 -5.13 15.78
C PHE A 14 -2.30 -5.23 17.01
N VAL A 15 -3.59 -5.47 16.79
CA VAL A 15 -4.55 -5.87 17.83
C VAL A 15 -4.76 -7.37 17.70
N GLY A 16 -3.68 -8.13 17.86
CA GLY A 16 -3.76 -9.55 18.17
C GLY A 16 -3.71 -9.68 19.68
N GLY A 17 -4.88 -9.68 20.33
CA GLY A 17 -4.98 -9.99 21.76
C GLY A 17 -4.39 -11.38 22.03
N ILE A 18 -3.56 -11.48 23.06
CA ILE A 18 -3.01 -12.74 23.57
C ILE A 18 -4.18 -13.51 24.21
N SER A 19 -4.87 -14.35 23.45
CA SER A 19 -6.00 -15.15 23.98
C SER A 19 -5.77 -16.65 23.99
N LYS A 20 -4.56 -17.14 23.71
CA LYS A 20 -4.22 -18.57 23.88
C LYS A 20 -2.78 -18.77 24.36
N PHE A 21 -2.61 -18.84 25.68
CA PHE A 21 -1.32 -19.05 26.35
C PHE A 21 -0.70 -20.44 26.08
N ASN A 22 -1.48 -21.43 25.64
CA ASN A 22 -1.01 -22.83 25.53
C ASN A 22 -0.38 -23.21 24.17
N GLU A 23 -0.48 -22.39 23.12
CA GLU A 23 0.06 -22.75 21.79
C GLU A 23 1.47 -22.17 21.52
N ILE A 24 1.92 -21.19 22.29
CA ILE A 24 3.21 -20.50 22.08
C ILE A 24 4.41 -21.36 22.51
N ILE A 25 4.21 -22.42 23.30
CA ILE A 25 5.31 -23.20 23.90
C ILE A 25 6.02 -24.13 22.89
N SER A 26 5.53 -24.33 21.66
CA SER A 26 6.12 -25.32 20.74
C SER A 26 6.86 -24.79 19.49
N TYR A 27 7.08 -23.47 19.35
CA TYR A 27 7.89 -22.97 18.23
C TYR A 27 9.40 -23.08 18.50
N HIS A 28 9.98 -24.22 18.14
CA HIS A 28 11.44 -24.39 18.02
C HIS A 28 11.93 -23.88 16.65
N GLY A 29 12.04 -22.56 16.51
CA GLY A 29 12.68 -21.88 15.38
C GLY A 29 13.95 -21.16 15.84
N ARG A 30 15.11 -21.52 15.25
CA ARG A 30 16.45 -21.08 15.67
C ARG A 30 16.69 -19.57 15.49
N SER A 31 17.25 -18.96 16.54
CA SER A 31 18.11 -17.76 16.60
C SER A 31 17.47 -16.45 16.14
N CYS A 32 17.26 -15.44 16.99
CA CYS A 32 18.24 -14.76 17.84
C CYS A 32 17.54 -14.19 19.09
N LEU A 33 18.26 -14.07 20.21
CA LEU A 33 17.90 -13.48 21.52
C LEU A 33 17.64 -14.50 22.64
N HIS A 34 18.20 -14.19 23.81
CA HIS A 34 18.15 -14.93 25.07
C HIS A 34 16.76 -15.55 25.33
N THR A 35 16.66 -16.88 25.27
CA THR A 35 15.46 -17.64 25.63
C THR A 35 15.26 -17.62 27.15
N LYS A 36 14.71 -16.52 27.68
CA LYS A 36 14.12 -16.53 29.01
C LYS A 36 12.88 -17.43 28.96
N ILE A 37 12.88 -18.51 29.74
CA ILE A 37 11.68 -19.36 29.89
C ILE A 37 10.62 -18.50 30.60
N ILE A 38 9.55 -18.17 29.89
CA ILE A 38 8.43 -17.37 30.39
C ILE A 38 7.51 -18.30 31.19
N LYS A 39 7.24 -17.95 32.46
CA LYS A 39 6.54 -18.81 33.42
C LYS A 39 5.10 -18.39 33.71
N SER A 40 4.70 -17.16 33.36
CA SER A 40 3.33 -16.65 33.56
C SER A 40 2.91 -15.63 32.49
N ILE A 41 1.59 -15.38 32.40
CA ILE A 41 1.01 -14.34 31.52
C ILE A 41 1.54 -12.96 31.90
N GLU A 42 1.65 -12.67 33.19
CA GLU A 42 2.14 -11.39 33.71
C GLU A 42 3.60 -11.13 33.30
N GLU A 43 4.44 -12.17 33.27
CA GLU A 43 5.83 -12.05 32.77
C GLU A 43 5.89 -11.74 31.27
N LEU A 44 4.99 -12.32 30.48
CA LEU A 44 4.87 -12.07 29.05
C LEU A 44 4.39 -10.63 28.79
N GLU A 45 3.36 -10.18 29.51
CA GLU A 45 2.82 -8.81 29.42
C GLU A 45 3.87 -7.78 29.82
N HIS A 46 4.60 -8.02 30.92
CA HIS A 46 5.69 -7.15 31.33
C HIS A 46 6.80 -7.07 30.28
N LEU A 47 7.23 -8.20 29.72
CA LEU A 47 8.25 -8.23 28.67
C LEU A 47 7.78 -7.54 27.38
N TYR A 48 6.50 -7.71 27.03
CA TYR A 48 5.87 -7.03 25.90
C TYR A 48 5.86 -5.51 26.13
N ASP A 49 5.42 -5.03 27.28
CA ASP A 49 5.37 -3.60 27.60
C ASP A 49 6.76 -2.97 27.73
N GLU A 50 7.73 -3.69 28.28
CA GLU A 50 9.14 -3.30 28.29
C GLU A 50 9.68 -3.17 26.85
N ARG A 51 9.42 -4.15 25.99
CA ARG A 51 9.87 -4.12 24.60
C ARG A 51 9.17 -3.03 23.79
N LYS A 52 7.86 -2.82 24.03
CA LYS A 52 7.07 -1.75 23.42
C LYS A 52 7.60 -0.38 23.80
N ARG A 53 7.95 -0.15 25.07
CA ARG A 53 8.61 1.07 25.53
C ARG A 53 9.98 1.26 24.88
N PHE A 54 10.82 0.23 24.88
CA PHE A 54 12.13 0.28 24.24
C PHE A 54 12.02 0.62 22.74
N ILE A 55 11.07 0.01 22.02
CA ILE A 55 10.85 0.32 20.60
C ILE A 55 10.35 1.76 20.43
N HIS A 56 9.44 2.24 21.27
CA HIS A 56 8.99 3.64 21.23
C HIS A 56 10.13 4.63 21.49
N GLU A 57 10.96 4.36 22.49
CA GLU A 57 12.14 5.17 22.81
C GLU A 57 13.19 5.09 21.70
N SER A 58 13.43 3.91 21.11
CA SER A 58 14.38 3.72 20.01
C SER A 58 13.89 4.30 18.69
N ALA A 59 12.59 4.23 18.40
CA ALA A 59 11.96 4.83 17.22
C ALA A 59 12.01 6.36 17.27
N SER A 60 12.07 6.95 18.46
CA SER A 60 12.31 8.39 18.63
C SER A 60 13.70 8.85 18.17
N HIS A 61 14.65 7.92 18.03
CA HIS A 61 16.01 8.19 17.57
C HIS A 61 16.26 7.94 16.07
N ALA A 62 15.28 7.39 15.34
CA ALA A 62 15.35 7.34 13.89
C ALA A 62 14.85 8.67 13.30
N LEU A 63 15.58 9.76 13.58
CA LEU A 63 15.42 11.01 12.83
C LEU A 63 15.96 10.76 11.42
N VAL A 64 15.09 10.20 10.58
CA VAL A 64 15.31 10.15 9.14
C VAL A 64 15.27 11.60 8.67
N ASP A 65 16.42 12.12 8.25
CA ASP A 65 16.46 13.42 7.58
C ASP A 65 15.64 13.32 6.29
N GLU A 66 14.52 14.05 6.24
CA GLU A 66 13.60 14.05 5.10
C GLU A 66 14.26 14.59 3.83
N GLN A 67 15.39 15.27 3.95
CA GLN A 67 16.18 15.79 2.83
C GLN A 67 17.34 14.86 2.43
N ALA A 68 17.58 13.78 3.17
CA ALA A 68 18.67 12.87 2.89
C ALA A 68 18.40 12.00 1.66
N ILE A 69 19.46 11.73 0.90
CA ILE A 69 19.46 10.78 -0.21
C ILE A 69 20.02 9.45 0.31
N PHE A 70 19.19 8.40 0.29
CA PHE A 70 19.59 7.06 0.73
C PHE A 70 20.16 6.27 -0.45
N ALA A 71 21.33 5.65 -0.25
CA ALA A 71 21.99 4.84 -1.27
C ALA A 71 21.96 3.36 -0.89
N ASN A 72 21.36 2.53 -1.74
CA ASN A 72 21.45 1.07 -1.65
C ASN A 72 22.73 0.54 -2.33
N ASN A 73 23.16 1.21 -3.41
CA ASN A 73 24.34 0.90 -4.20
C ASN A 73 25.16 2.16 -4.44
N GLU A 74 26.46 2.01 -4.70
CA GLU A 74 27.32 3.13 -5.09
C GLU A 74 26.96 3.65 -6.49
N LEU A 75 26.74 4.96 -6.61
CA LEU A 75 26.45 5.62 -7.87
C LEU A 75 27.26 6.92 -8.01
N GLY A 76 28.17 6.95 -8.97
CA GLY A 76 28.98 8.13 -9.25
C GLY A 76 28.25 9.16 -10.12
N MET A 77 27.53 10.10 -9.50
CA MET A 77 26.72 11.13 -10.19
C MET A 77 27.48 11.95 -11.25
N ARG A 78 28.82 12.10 -11.09
CA ARG A 78 29.69 12.78 -12.06
C ARG A 78 29.64 12.15 -13.45
N HIS A 79 29.49 10.83 -13.51
CA HIS A 79 29.55 10.01 -14.73
C HIS A 79 28.19 9.81 -15.40
N ILE A 80 27.12 10.37 -14.83
CA ILE A 80 25.78 10.29 -15.40
C ILE A 80 25.57 11.50 -16.30
N ASP A 81 25.41 11.28 -17.60
CA ASP A 81 25.22 12.36 -18.58
C ASP A 81 23.75 12.69 -18.83
N VAL A 82 22.85 11.73 -18.58
CA VAL A 82 21.42 11.85 -18.90
C VAL A 82 20.59 11.51 -17.67
N TYR A 83 19.64 12.41 -17.36
CA TYR A 83 18.67 12.24 -16.27
C TYR A 83 17.27 12.12 -16.86
N GLY A 84 16.66 10.97 -16.64
CA GLY A 84 15.27 10.72 -16.97
C GLY A 84 14.37 10.94 -15.77
N PHE A 85 13.26 11.63 -15.97
CA PHE A 85 12.25 11.83 -14.95
C PHE A 85 10.94 11.16 -15.37
N ASP A 86 10.27 10.53 -14.41
CA ASP A 86 8.83 10.32 -14.48
C ASP A 86 8.09 11.62 -14.10
N TYR A 87 6.83 11.76 -14.48
CA TYR A 87 6.04 12.95 -14.16
C TYR A 87 5.30 12.78 -12.84
N ASP A 88 4.30 11.89 -12.82
CA ASP A 88 3.37 11.71 -11.71
C ASP A 88 4.07 11.14 -10.48
N TYR A 89 3.87 11.76 -9.32
CA TYR A 89 4.55 11.45 -8.05
C TYR A 89 6.09 11.49 -8.08
N THR A 90 6.71 11.97 -9.16
CA THR A 90 8.16 12.19 -9.26
C THR A 90 8.47 13.68 -9.40
N LEU A 91 8.04 14.32 -10.49
CA LEU A 91 8.11 15.78 -10.62
C LEU A 91 6.86 16.46 -10.06
N ALA A 92 5.69 15.93 -10.39
CA ALA A 92 4.40 16.39 -9.86
C ALA A 92 4.07 15.63 -8.58
N SER A 93 4.29 16.26 -7.42
CA SER A 93 3.92 15.69 -6.13
C SER A 93 2.48 16.02 -5.78
N TYR A 94 1.63 15.02 -5.59
CA TYR A 94 0.22 15.23 -5.26
C TYR A 94 -0.05 15.35 -3.74
N THR A 95 -1.14 16.03 -3.39
CA THR A 95 -1.72 16.04 -2.05
C THR A 95 -2.59 14.79 -1.81
N ASP A 96 -2.93 14.54 -0.56
CA ASP A 96 -3.77 13.39 -0.19
C ASP A 96 -5.18 13.52 -0.81
N ALA A 97 -5.62 14.74 -1.16
CA ALA A 97 -6.90 15.00 -1.85
C ALA A 97 -7.01 14.23 -3.18
N MET A 98 -5.88 13.95 -3.83
CA MET A 98 -5.84 13.15 -5.05
C MET A 98 -6.40 11.73 -4.81
N HIS A 99 -6.08 11.12 -3.67
CA HIS A 99 -6.56 9.77 -3.35
C HIS A 99 -8.07 9.75 -3.09
N PHE A 100 -8.60 10.75 -2.38
CA PHE A 100 -10.05 10.90 -2.18
C PHE A 100 -10.78 11.06 -3.53
N LEU A 101 -10.25 11.91 -4.41
CA LEU A 101 -10.85 12.13 -5.74
C LEU A 101 -10.88 10.85 -6.58
N ILE A 102 -9.75 10.11 -6.64
CA ILE A 102 -9.69 8.84 -7.39
C ILE A 102 -10.69 7.85 -6.82
N TYR A 103 -10.77 7.73 -5.50
CA TYR A 103 -11.70 6.84 -4.83
C TYR A 103 -13.16 7.18 -5.18
N ASP A 104 -13.57 8.44 -5.01
CA ASP A 104 -14.95 8.87 -5.27
C ASP A 104 -15.34 8.68 -6.75
N LEU A 105 -14.42 8.95 -7.67
CA LEU A 105 -14.63 8.72 -9.09
C LEU A 105 -14.73 7.21 -9.41
N ALA A 106 -13.93 6.37 -8.75
CA ALA A 106 -13.95 4.93 -8.96
C ALA A 106 -15.24 4.29 -8.41
N VAL A 107 -15.75 4.74 -7.26
CA VAL A 107 -17.06 4.32 -6.74
C VAL A 107 -18.17 4.67 -7.75
N LYS A 108 -18.16 5.89 -8.28
CA LYS A 108 -19.12 6.29 -9.34
C LYS A 108 -18.99 5.44 -10.60
N GLU A 109 -17.78 5.05 -10.98
CA GLU A 109 -17.55 4.19 -12.13
C GLU A 109 -18.10 2.77 -11.90
N LEU A 110 -17.91 2.19 -10.70
CA LEU A 110 -18.51 0.90 -10.32
C LEU A 110 -20.04 0.93 -10.43
N ILE A 111 -20.68 1.99 -9.94
CA ILE A 111 -22.13 2.14 -9.97
C ILE A 111 -22.63 2.29 -11.41
N ASN A 112 -22.06 3.23 -12.16
CA ASN A 112 -22.58 3.64 -13.46
C ASN A 112 -22.24 2.67 -14.59
N THR A 113 -21.07 2.02 -14.53
CA THR A 113 -20.55 1.17 -15.62
C THR A 113 -20.70 -0.31 -15.30
N TYR A 114 -20.46 -0.72 -14.04
CA TYR A 114 -20.44 -2.13 -13.64
C TYR A 114 -21.73 -2.57 -12.93
N GLY A 115 -22.67 -1.66 -12.68
CA GLY A 115 -23.98 -1.98 -12.12
C GLY A 115 -23.95 -2.34 -10.65
N TYR A 116 -22.96 -1.84 -9.90
CA TYR A 116 -22.92 -2.00 -8.44
C TYR A 116 -24.14 -1.32 -7.80
N PRO A 117 -24.62 -1.80 -6.63
CA PRO A 117 -25.83 -1.28 -6.00
C PRO A 117 -25.82 0.24 -5.81
N GLN A 118 -26.93 0.89 -6.15
CA GLN A 118 -27.10 2.33 -5.91
C GLN A 118 -27.13 2.61 -4.40
N GLY A 119 -26.46 3.69 -3.96
CA GLY A 119 -26.34 4.03 -2.54
C GLY A 119 -25.17 3.37 -1.83
N ILE A 120 -24.40 2.50 -2.52
CA ILE A 120 -23.18 1.91 -1.96
C ILE A 120 -22.16 2.97 -1.51
N GLU A 121 -22.17 4.14 -2.14
CA GLU A 121 -21.35 5.29 -1.80
C GLU A 121 -21.65 5.88 -0.41
N ASP A 122 -22.84 5.67 0.15
CA ASP A 122 -23.21 6.17 1.47
C ASP A 122 -22.53 5.36 2.59
N ASP A 123 -22.35 4.06 2.34
CA ASP A 123 -21.72 3.10 3.25
C ASP A 123 -20.20 3.01 3.08
N MET A 124 -19.70 3.34 1.88
CA MET A 124 -18.30 3.22 1.54
C MET A 124 -17.55 4.57 1.61
N LYS A 125 -16.69 4.74 2.62
CA LYS A 125 -15.85 5.94 2.78
C LYS A 125 -14.36 5.64 2.62
N TYR A 126 -13.64 6.54 1.96
CA TYR A 126 -12.18 6.43 1.88
C TYR A 126 -11.54 6.70 3.24
N ASP A 127 -10.89 5.68 3.80
CA ASP A 127 -10.02 5.81 4.97
C ASP A 127 -8.54 5.80 4.55
N PRO A 128 -7.83 6.95 4.62
CA PRO A 128 -6.42 7.03 4.26
C PRO A 128 -5.49 6.26 5.21
N ASP A 129 -5.96 5.87 6.39
CA ASP A 129 -5.17 5.15 7.40
C ASP A 129 -5.35 3.62 7.31
N PHE A 130 -6.26 3.13 6.47
CA PHE A 130 -6.51 1.69 6.33
C PHE A 130 -5.34 0.99 5.62
N ALA A 131 -4.98 1.43 4.41
CA ALA A 131 -4.00 0.72 3.58
C ALA A 131 -2.58 1.33 3.64
N ILE A 132 -1.56 0.50 3.46
CA ILE A 132 -0.16 0.93 3.28
C ILE A 132 0.36 0.49 1.91
N ARG A 133 1.41 1.14 1.40
CA ARG A 133 2.04 0.76 0.13
C ARG A 133 2.67 -0.63 0.19
N GLY A 134 2.58 -1.37 -0.91
CA GLY A 134 3.26 -2.66 -1.10
C GLY A 134 2.51 -3.86 -0.54
N LEU A 135 1.21 -3.71 -0.24
CA LEU A 135 0.37 -4.85 0.10
C LEU A 135 0.13 -5.73 -1.13
N HIS A 136 -0.27 -6.96 -0.89
CA HIS A 136 -0.65 -7.91 -1.92
C HIS A 136 -2.13 -8.23 -1.79
N PHE A 137 -2.84 -8.23 -2.91
CA PHE A 137 -4.21 -8.72 -2.98
C PHE A 137 -4.24 -10.11 -3.60
N ASP A 138 -4.69 -11.11 -2.85
CA ASP A 138 -4.93 -12.46 -3.35
C ASP A 138 -6.29 -12.51 -4.05
N THR A 139 -6.25 -12.53 -5.38
CA THR A 139 -7.46 -12.50 -6.22
C THR A 139 -8.31 -13.77 -6.12
N CYS A 140 -7.76 -14.89 -5.63
CA CYS A 140 -8.54 -16.11 -5.44
C CYS A 140 -9.37 -16.08 -4.18
N ASN A 141 -8.78 -15.57 -3.10
CA ASN A 141 -9.36 -15.64 -1.76
C ASN A 141 -10.00 -14.32 -1.32
N GLY A 142 -9.82 -13.25 -2.10
CA GLY A 142 -10.31 -11.91 -1.76
C GLY A 142 -9.64 -11.35 -0.51
N LEU A 143 -8.32 -11.56 -0.38
CA LEU A 143 -7.57 -11.20 0.82
C LEU A 143 -6.52 -10.14 0.51
N LEU A 144 -6.51 -9.07 1.30
CA LEU A 144 -5.43 -8.09 1.32
C LEU A 144 -4.44 -8.49 2.42
N LEU A 145 -3.15 -8.61 2.10
CA LEU A 145 -2.14 -9.03 3.07
C LEU A 145 -0.77 -8.41 2.84
N LYS A 146 0.02 -8.36 3.91
CA LYS A 146 1.43 -7.99 3.85
C LYS A 146 2.31 -9.22 3.71
N VAL A 147 3.25 -9.16 2.78
CA VAL A 147 4.25 -10.20 2.53
C VAL A 147 5.64 -9.63 2.82
N ASP A 148 6.49 -10.41 3.49
CA ASP A 148 7.86 -10.03 3.78
C ASP A 148 8.83 -10.29 2.59
N ALA A 149 10.09 -9.88 2.74
CA ALA A 149 11.11 -10.05 1.71
C ALA A 149 11.47 -11.52 1.40
N TYR A 150 11.05 -12.46 2.25
CA TYR A 150 11.25 -13.91 2.09
C TYR A 150 9.96 -14.63 1.66
N HIS A 151 8.99 -13.87 1.16
CA HIS A 151 7.68 -14.36 0.70
C HIS A 151 6.82 -15.00 1.78
N ASN A 152 7.01 -14.64 3.05
CA ASN A 152 6.12 -15.07 4.12
C ASN A 152 5.00 -14.05 4.33
N ILE A 153 3.79 -14.57 4.49
CA ILE A 153 2.64 -13.80 4.96
C ILE A 153 2.94 -13.31 6.38
N MET A 154 2.84 -12.00 6.60
CA MET A 154 2.92 -11.44 7.93
C MET A 154 1.61 -11.69 8.67
N LEU A 155 1.63 -12.62 9.64
CA LEU A 155 0.45 -12.95 10.44
C LEU A 155 -0.12 -11.71 11.16
N GLY A 156 -1.45 -11.65 11.28
CA GLY A 156 -2.15 -10.47 11.80
C GLY A 156 -2.27 -9.29 10.83
N SER A 157 -1.75 -9.40 9.61
CA SER A 157 -1.90 -8.38 8.55
C SER A 157 -2.79 -8.81 7.39
N VAL A 158 -3.54 -9.90 7.55
CA VAL A 158 -4.43 -10.45 6.52
C VAL A 158 -5.84 -9.96 6.77
N TYR A 159 -6.47 -9.38 5.76
CA TYR A 159 -7.79 -8.77 5.83
C TYR A 159 -8.69 -9.31 4.71
N ARG A 160 -9.95 -9.57 5.05
CA ARG A 160 -11.04 -9.81 4.11
C ARG A 160 -12.01 -8.66 4.28
N GLY A 161 -12.15 -7.84 3.24
CA GLY A 161 -12.81 -6.54 3.40
C GLY A 161 -12.05 -5.69 4.42
N LEU A 162 -12.76 -5.16 5.41
CA LEU A 162 -12.17 -4.40 6.51
C LEU A 162 -11.90 -5.26 7.75
N GLN A 163 -12.27 -6.54 7.73
CA GLN A 163 -12.12 -7.44 8.87
C GLN A 163 -10.79 -8.20 8.85
N PRO A 164 -10.08 -8.28 9.98
CA PRO A 164 -8.90 -9.12 10.09
C PRO A 164 -9.28 -10.60 10.01
N VAL A 165 -8.48 -11.38 9.29
CA VAL A 165 -8.64 -12.83 9.16
C VAL A 165 -7.84 -13.53 10.26
N PRO A 166 -8.46 -14.45 11.04
CA PRO A 166 -7.75 -15.23 12.06
C PRO A 166 -6.60 -16.05 11.47
N ASN A 167 -5.48 -16.15 12.18
CA ASN A 167 -4.30 -16.87 11.71
C ASN A 167 -4.62 -18.33 11.39
N GLU A 168 -5.51 -18.98 12.15
CA GLU A 168 -5.93 -20.36 11.89
C GLU A 168 -6.61 -20.49 10.52
N GLU A 169 -7.33 -19.48 10.05
CA GLU A 169 -7.89 -19.46 8.71
C GLU A 169 -6.83 -19.21 7.64
N VAL A 170 -5.90 -18.28 7.88
CA VAL A 170 -4.74 -18.05 7.00
C VAL A 170 -3.96 -19.34 6.78
N PHE A 171 -3.67 -20.09 7.85
CA PHE A 171 -2.98 -21.38 7.76
C PHE A 171 -3.76 -22.42 6.95
N ARG A 172 -5.10 -22.43 7.03
CA ARG A 172 -5.93 -23.34 6.21
C ARG A 172 -5.92 -22.97 4.75
N ILE A 173 -5.95 -21.67 4.43
CA ILE A 173 -6.00 -21.18 3.05
C ILE A 173 -4.65 -21.39 2.34
N TYR A 174 -3.54 -21.12 3.03
CA TYR A 174 -2.20 -21.10 2.43
C TYR A 174 -1.35 -22.33 2.76
N GLU A 175 -1.82 -23.23 3.62
CA GLU A 175 -1.09 -24.43 4.09
C GLU A 175 0.25 -24.07 4.76
N GLY A 176 0.32 -22.89 5.38
CA GLY A 176 1.53 -22.31 5.96
C GLY A 176 1.55 -20.80 5.82
N THR A 177 2.70 -20.18 6.07
CA THR A 177 2.93 -18.74 5.83
C THR A 177 3.71 -18.47 4.56
N HIS A 178 4.43 -19.44 4.02
CA HIS A 178 5.32 -19.22 2.88
C HIS A 178 4.56 -19.30 1.56
N LEU A 179 4.66 -18.24 0.76
CA LEU A 179 4.09 -18.17 -0.57
C LEU A 179 5.13 -18.60 -1.61
N ALA A 180 4.75 -19.55 -2.45
CA ALA A 180 5.57 -19.92 -3.59
C ALA A 180 5.79 -18.71 -4.52
N ILE A 181 7.02 -18.55 -5.03
CA ILE A 181 7.36 -17.44 -5.94
C ILE A 181 6.47 -17.38 -7.18
N THR A 182 5.96 -18.53 -7.62
CA THR A 182 5.00 -18.62 -8.73
C THR A 182 3.66 -17.94 -8.44
N LYS A 183 3.27 -17.75 -7.18
CA LYS A 183 2.05 -17.01 -6.81
C LYS A 183 2.28 -15.49 -6.78
N ILE A 184 3.51 -15.05 -6.49
CA ILE A 184 3.85 -13.62 -6.33
C ILE A 184 4.41 -13.01 -7.62
N ASN A 185 4.91 -13.83 -8.55
CA ASN A 185 5.55 -13.33 -9.75
C ASN A 185 4.55 -12.56 -10.66
N PRO A 186 4.77 -11.25 -10.90
CA PRO A 186 3.90 -10.43 -11.76
C PRO A 186 3.80 -10.96 -13.20
N SER A 187 4.81 -11.69 -13.72
CA SER A 187 4.76 -12.23 -15.07
C SER A 187 3.67 -13.31 -15.25
N ASN A 188 3.18 -13.91 -14.16
CA ASN A 188 2.15 -14.93 -14.22
C ASN A 188 0.74 -14.34 -14.44
N PHE A 189 0.58 -13.02 -14.28
CA PHE A 189 -0.63 -12.30 -14.69
C PHE A 189 -0.84 -12.35 -16.21
N VAL A 190 0.24 -12.29 -16.99
CA VAL A 190 0.19 -12.26 -18.46
C VAL A 190 -0.16 -13.62 -19.05
N ASN A 191 0.16 -14.71 -18.36
CA ASN A 191 0.00 -16.09 -18.84
C ASN A 191 -1.32 -16.76 -18.40
N GLY A 192 -2.29 -16.01 -17.87
CA GLY A 192 -3.62 -16.52 -17.55
C GLY A 192 -3.69 -17.50 -16.37
N SER A 193 -2.71 -17.46 -15.46
CA SER A 193 -2.78 -18.28 -14.26
C SER A 193 -3.87 -17.70 -13.34
N ARG A 194 -4.92 -18.47 -13.07
CA ARG A 194 -6.11 -18.08 -12.26
C ARG A 194 -5.81 -17.74 -10.79
N ARG A 195 -4.57 -17.91 -10.32
CA ARG A 195 -4.18 -17.70 -8.92
C ARG A 195 -3.03 -16.73 -8.79
N THR A 196 -3.34 -15.46 -8.59
CA THR A 196 -2.32 -14.40 -8.59
C THR A 196 -2.39 -13.55 -7.34
N MET A 197 -1.24 -13.36 -6.71
CA MET A 197 -1.05 -12.28 -5.75
C MET A 197 -0.75 -11.01 -6.54
N HIS A 198 -1.65 -10.04 -6.49
CA HIS A 198 -1.45 -8.75 -7.13
C HIS A 198 -0.68 -7.81 -6.20
N HIS A 199 0.51 -7.38 -6.60
CA HIS A 199 1.36 -6.52 -5.79
C HIS A 199 1.03 -5.04 -6.01
N MET A 200 0.54 -4.37 -4.96
CA MET A 200 0.00 -3.01 -5.00
C MET A 200 1.06 -2.01 -4.55
N ILE A 201 2.03 -1.74 -5.45
CA ILE A 201 3.20 -0.90 -5.18
C ILE A 201 3.08 0.54 -5.63
N ASP A 202 2.09 0.88 -6.45
CA ASP A 202 1.92 2.24 -6.94
C ASP A 202 1.29 3.11 -5.84
N LEU A 203 1.60 4.40 -5.81
CA LEU A 203 0.88 5.38 -5.00
C LEU A 203 -0.58 5.52 -5.48
N PHE A 204 -0.85 5.29 -6.77
CA PHE A 204 -2.22 5.17 -7.26
C PHE A 204 -2.95 3.92 -6.78
N SER A 205 -2.27 2.95 -6.16
CA SER A 205 -2.90 1.75 -5.62
C SER A 205 -3.57 1.98 -4.26
N TYR A 206 -3.35 3.10 -3.56
CA TYR A 206 -4.01 3.34 -2.25
C TYR A 206 -5.54 3.39 -2.36
N PRO A 207 -6.13 4.21 -3.25
CA PRO A 207 -7.58 4.20 -3.46
C PRO A 207 -8.11 2.82 -3.86
N GLU A 208 -7.39 2.09 -4.72
CA GLU A 208 -7.79 0.76 -5.19
C GLU A 208 -7.85 -0.26 -4.04
N MET A 209 -6.84 -0.29 -3.15
CA MET A 209 -6.82 -1.18 -1.97
C MET A 209 -8.02 -0.93 -1.06
N VAL A 210 -8.31 0.34 -0.78
CA VAL A 210 -9.43 0.74 0.08
C VAL A 210 -10.76 0.45 -0.61
N LEU A 211 -10.87 0.71 -1.92
CA LEU A 211 -12.05 0.42 -2.72
C LEU A 211 -12.39 -1.08 -2.69
N LEU A 212 -11.41 -1.94 -3.01
CA LEU A 212 -11.58 -3.40 -2.95
C LEU A 212 -12.09 -3.84 -1.57
N SER A 213 -11.47 -3.32 -0.52
CA SER A 213 -11.78 -3.73 0.85
C SER A 213 -13.18 -3.26 1.28
N ASN A 214 -13.56 -2.03 0.92
CA ASN A 214 -14.89 -1.50 1.20
C ASN A 214 -16.00 -2.22 0.42
N VAL A 215 -15.77 -2.54 -0.85
CA VAL A 215 -16.74 -3.31 -1.67
C VAL A 215 -16.93 -4.71 -1.08
N ILE A 216 -15.83 -5.39 -0.72
CA ILE A 216 -15.90 -6.71 -0.09
C ILE A 216 -16.66 -6.64 1.23
N GLU A 217 -16.36 -5.65 2.09
CA GLU A 217 -17.05 -5.46 3.37
C GLU A 217 -18.56 -5.26 3.14
N PHE A 218 -18.93 -4.39 2.19
CA PHE A 218 -20.31 -4.11 1.86
C PHE A 218 -21.05 -5.36 1.39
N PHE A 219 -20.44 -6.15 0.49
CA PHE A 219 -21.03 -7.41 0.03
C PHE A 219 -21.16 -8.44 1.13
N GLN A 220 -20.18 -8.55 2.02
CA GLN A 220 -20.26 -9.46 3.17
C GLN A 220 -21.37 -9.03 4.16
N HIS A 221 -21.47 -7.75 4.46
CA HIS A 221 -22.48 -7.22 5.38
C HIS A 221 -23.91 -7.41 4.85
N ASN A 222 -24.10 -7.28 3.55
CA ASN A 222 -25.40 -7.41 2.87
C ASN A 222 -25.68 -8.83 2.34
N GLU A 223 -24.83 -9.81 2.67
CA GLU A 223 -24.94 -11.20 2.22
C GLU A 223 -25.03 -11.36 0.68
N ILE A 224 -24.38 -10.45 -0.05
CA ILE A 224 -24.33 -10.47 -1.52
C ILE A 224 -23.24 -11.46 -1.94
N PRO A 225 -23.57 -12.52 -2.71
CA PRO A 225 -22.57 -13.44 -3.22
C PRO A 225 -21.72 -12.75 -4.28
N TYR A 226 -20.41 -12.93 -4.21
CA TYR A 226 -19.45 -12.40 -5.18
C TYR A 226 -18.32 -13.39 -5.44
N ASP A 227 -17.68 -13.22 -6.59
CA ASP A 227 -16.43 -13.90 -6.91
C ASP A 227 -15.28 -12.89 -6.75
N PRO A 228 -14.26 -13.18 -5.91
CA PRO A 228 -13.18 -12.23 -5.63
C PRO A 228 -12.35 -11.84 -6.86
N GLU A 229 -12.21 -12.73 -7.85
CA GLU A 229 -11.43 -12.45 -9.06
C GLU A 229 -12.16 -11.43 -9.95
N TYR A 230 -13.46 -11.61 -10.14
CA TYR A 230 -14.28 -10.66 -10.91
C TYR A 230 -14.42 -9.32 -10.20
N LEU A 231 -14.65 -9.31 -8.88
CA LEU A 231 -14.68 -8.09 -8.08
C LEU A 231 -13.37 -7.32 -8.21
N PHE A 232 -12.23 -8.02 -8.13
CA PHE A 232 -10.92 -7.41 -8.33
C PHE A 232 -10.78 -6.75 -9.70
N ARG A 233 -11.19 -7.45 -10.77
CA ARG A 233 -11.14 -6.93 -12.15
C ARG A 233 -12.01 -5.69 -12.31
N ASP A 234 -13.21 -5.68 -11.75
CA ASP A 234 -14.12 -4.54 -11.82
C ASP A 234 -13.53 -3.32 -11.11
N CYS A 235 -13.04 -3.49 -9.87
CA CYS A 235 -12.41 -2.41 -9.10
C CYS A 235 -11.16 -1.88 -9.80
N GLN A 236 -10.29 -2.76 -10.28
CA GLN A 236 -9.10 -2.38 -11.03
C GLN A 236 -9.46 -1.62 -12.30
N GLN A 237 -10.44 -2.10 -13.07
CA GLN A 237 -10.83 -1.45 -14.31
C GLN A 237 -11.55 -0.11 -14.06
N ALA A 238 -12.32 -0.01 -12.97
CA ALA A 238 -12.92 1.25 -12.54
C ALA A 238 -11.86 2.30 -12.25
N VAL A 239 -10.84 1.98 -11.44
CA VAL A 239 -9.72 2.90 -11.16
C VAL A 239 -8.97 3.24 -12.45
N GLN A 240 -8.67 2.26 -13.31
CA GLN A 240 -8.02 2.52 -14.60
C GLN A 240 -8.86 3.44 -15.52
N ASN A 241 -10.18 3.30 -15.53
CA ASN A 241 -11.08 4.15 -16.31
C ASN A 241 -11.08 5.59 -15.78
N VAL A 242 -10.95 5.80 -14.47
CA VAL A 242 -10.80 7.14 -13.89
C VAL A 242 -9.59 7.85 -14.50
N HIS A 243 -8.45 7.16 -14.64
CA HIS A 243 -7.26 7.69 -15.30
C HIS A 243 -7.44 7.90 -16.82
N ARG A 244 -8.05 6.94 -17.52
CA ARG A 244 -8.21 7.00 -18.99
C ARG A 244 -9.29 7.97 -19.47
N SER A 245 -10.32 8.22 -18.65
CA SER A 245 -11.47 9.05 -19.02
C SER A 245 -11.15 10.54 -19.13
N GLY A 246 -9.99 10.98 -18.62
CA GLY A 246 -9.61 12.39 -18.57
C GLY A 246 -10.30 13.20 -17.47
N LYS A 247 -11.35 12.66 -16.82
CA LYS A 247 -12.10 13.36 -15.75
C LYS A 247 -11.19 13.72 -14.58
N LEU A 248 -10.34 12.78 -14.16
CA LEU A 248 -9.36 13.00 -13.08
C LEU A 248 -8.47 14.20 -13.40
N TYR A 249 -7.84 14.17 -14.57
CA TYR A 249 -6.94 15.23 -15.03
C TYR A 249 -7.66 16.56 -15.16
N GLN A 250 -8.87 16.59 -15.72
CA GLN A 250 -9.67 17.81 -15.82
C GLN A 250 -10.00 18.41 -14.44
N THR A 251 -10.39 17.59 -13.47
CA THR A 251 -10.66 18.05 -12.10
C THR A 251 -9.39 18.62 -11.45
N VAL A 252 -8.25 17.96 -11.63
CA VAL A 252 -6.95 18.43 -11.11
C VAL A 252 -6.54 19.75 -11.76
N THR A 253 -6.62 19.88 -13.08
CA THR A 253 -6.24 21.11 -13.80
C THR A 253 -7.13 22.31 -13.43
N ASN A 254 -8.40 22.07 -13.10
CA ASN A 254 -9.32 23.13 -12.67
C ASN A 254 -9.04 23.66 -11.25
N ASP A 255 -8.30 22.92 -10.42
CA ASP A 255 -7.97 23.30 -9.04
C ASP A 255 -6.59 22.77 -8.61
N ILE A 256 -5.54 23.20 -9.33
CA ILE A 256 -4.18 22.69 -9.16
C ILE A 256 -3.66 22.87 -7.73
N ASP A 257 -3.97 23.98 -7.07
CA ASP A 257 -3.44 24.29 -5.73
C ASP A 257 -3.96 23.33 -4.66
N THR A 258 -5.14 22.73 -4.84
CA THR A 258 -5.68 21.70 -3.95
C THR A 258 -4.97 20.36 -4.14
N TYR A 259 -4.63 19.99 -5.38
CA TYR A 259 -4.16 18.65 -5.73
C TYR A 259 -2.65 18.52 -5.86
N LEU A 260 -1.91 19.59 -6.18
CA LEU A 260 -0.45 19.57 -6.32
C LEU A 260 0.25 20.27 -5.14
N LYS A 261 1.29 19.62 -4.63
CA LYS A 261 2.27 20.20 -3.71
C LYS A 261 3.33 20.94 -4.51
N ARG A 262 3.43 22.26 -4.32
CA ARG A 262 4.49 23.07 -4.94
C ARG A 262 5.85 22.73 -4.34
N SER A 263 6.81 22.39 -5.19
CA SER A 263 8.21 22.21 -4.81
C SER A 263 9.05 23.42 -5.24
N PRO A 264 9.41 24.34 -4.33
CA PRO A 264 10.08 25.59 -4.69
C PRO A 264 11.47 25.37 -5.29
N LEU A 265 12.15 24.29 -4.93
CA LEU A 265 13.51 23.98 -5.38
C LEU A 265 13.56 23.13 -6.66
N LEU A 266 12.41 22.67 -7.17
CA LEU A 266 12.39 21.79 -8.34
C LEU A 266 12.97 22.48 -9.59
N GLY A 267 12.59 23.74 -9.82
CA GLY A 267 13.11 24.53 -10.94
C GLY A 267 14.63 24.72 -10.83
N GLU A 268 15.12 25.06 -9.63
CA GLU A 268 16.55 25.22 -9.36
C GLU A 268 17.33 23.92 -9.59
N LEU A 269 16.79 22.77 -9.15
CA LEU A 269 17.38 21.46 -9.36
C LEU A 269 17.54 21.16 -10.86
N LEU A 270 16.46 21.30 -11.64
CA LEU A 270 16.49 21.03 -13.08
C LEU A 270 17.46 21.98 -13.80
N GLN A 271 17.46 23.26 -13.43
CA GLN A 271 18.37 24.24 -14.01
C GLN A 271 19.84 23.96 -13.65
N SER A 272 20.11 23.53 -12.41
CA SER A 272 21.45 23.16 -11.95
C SER A 272 21.99 21.94 -12.72
N LEU A 273 21.16 20.92 -12.94
CA LEU A 273 21.54 19.75 -13.74
C LEU A 273 21.85 20.15 -15.18
N ALA A 274 20.97 20.91 -15.83
CA ALA A 274 21.17 21.37 -17.20
C ALA A 274 22.42 22.25 -17.35
N SER A 275 22.64 23.17 -16.40
CA SER A 275 23.80 24.06 -16.38
C SER A 275 25.12 23.32 -16.12
N SER A 276 25.06 22.13 -15.51
CA SER A 276 26.19 21.21 -15.33
C SER A 276 26.46 20.34 -16.57
N GLY A 277 25.84 20.64 -17.71
CA GLY A 277 26.00 19.92 -18.97
C GLY A 277 25.25 18.59 -19.04
N LYS A 278 24.28 18.35 -18.14
CA LYS A 278 23.48 17.12 -18.14
C LYS A 278 22.28 17.25 -19.07
N MET A 279 21.98 16.19 -19.82
CA MET A 279 20.79 16.10 -20.66
C MET A 279 19.60 15.61 -19.83
N LEU A 280 18.45 16.26 -19.95
CA LEU A 280 17.24 15.91 -19.21
C LEU A 280 16.17 15.41 -20.19
N PHE A 281 15.42 14.38 -19.80
CA PHE A 281 14.22 13.97 -20.53
C PHE A 281 13.09 13.60 -19.58
N LEU A 282 11.85 13.68 -20.08
CA LEU A 282 10.64 13.28 -19.39
C LEU A 282 10.07 12.03 -20.09
N ILE A 283 9.74 11.00 -19.32
CA ILE A 283 8.94 9.85 -19.78
C ILE A 283 7.74 9.74 -18.84
N THR A 284 6.53 9.79 -19.39
CA THR A 284 5.31 9.72 -18.60
C THR A 284 4.22 8.96 -19.33
N ASN A 285 3.32 8.34 -18.54
CA ASN A 285 2.09 7.72 -19.04
C ASN A 285 0.95 8.74 -19.20
N SER A 286 1.12 9.95 -18.67
CA SER A 286 0.12 11.02 -18.76
C SER A 286 0.12 11.69 -20.15
N GLY A 287 -1.06 12.18 -20.55
CA GLY A 287 -1.23 12.83 -21.85
C GLY A 287 -0.52 14.18 -21.94
N PHE A 288 -0.04 14.54 -23.14
CA PHE A 288 0.74 15.77 -23.37
C PHE A 288 0.03 17.05 -22.95
N GLU A 289 -1.30 17.15 -23.07
CA GLU A 289 -2.04 18.35 -22.67
C GLU A 289 -2.16 18.52 -21.15
N PHE A 290 -2.04 17.43 -20.39
CA PHE A 290 -2.10 17.47 -18.93
C PHE A 290 -0.76 17.87 -18.31
N VAL A 291 0.34 17.46 -18.94
CA VAL A 291 1.72 17.75 -18.55
C VAL A 291 2.07 19.20 -18.88
#